data_AF-A0A5C7FN26-F1
#
_entry.id   AF-A0A5C7FN26-F1
#
_cell.length_a   1.000
_cell.length_b   1.000
_cell.length_c   1.000
_cell.angle_alpha   90.00
_cell.angle_beta   90.00
_cell.angle_gamma   90.00
#
_symmetry.space_group_name_H-M   'P 1'
#
loop_
_entity.id
_entity.type
_entity.pdbx_description
1 polymer ?
#
loop_
_entity_poly.entity_id
_entity_poly.type
_entity_poly.pdbx_seq_one_letter_code
_entity_poly.pdbx_strand_id
1 'polypeptide(L)'
;MKKLLPFVFLLAACGAEEENTEITGQNLGTSENGTPIVLFVEDNLNGEELTADYVRDFDSEEYEVEAYQVAYDEDTEIVYLETEEEVENPVILEAPVPKEMRVIMDDAFEPQVSRNRENYILEDSSLLPVVRAERIEIEYTNLETIHSYIEEAVLPSYDGGFVLALLEDDSKEAMEFAIQNSTFHEKLNEPGSDRGNWSINGYSHEMTEAIAGDEVIYPSYFIYQEGRQPHRVESIEEVFNYVDDL
;
A
#
# COMPACT_ATOMS: atom_id res chain seq x y z
N MET A 1 -42.29 44.46 34.96
CA MET A 1 -41.29 44.16 33.91
C MET A 1 -41.61 42.78 33.35
N LYS A 2 -42.03 42.73 32.08
CA LYS A 2 -42.27 41.49 31.33
C LYS A 2 -40.91 40.92 30.91
N LYS A 3 -40.59 39.70 31.30
CA LYS A 3 -39.51 38.93 30.67
C LYS A 3 -40.17 37.90 29.76
N LEU A 4 -40.05 38.14 28.45
CA LEU A 4 -40.36 37.14 27.44
C LEU A 4 -39.39 35.96 27.64
N LEU A 5 -39.95 34.78 27.88
CA LEU A 5 -39.24 33.52 27.67
C LEU A 5 -39.11 33.35 26.16
N PRO A 6 -37.90 33.23 25.58
CA PRO A 6 -37.79 32.83 24.20
C PRO A 6 -38.17 31.35 24.14
N PHE A 7 -39.25 31.08 23.41
CA PHE A 7 -39.58 29.79 22.84
C PHE A 7 -38.34 29.32 22.05
N VAL A 8 -37.54 28.44 22.63
CA VAL A 8 -36.55 27.69 21.87
C VAL A 8 -37.36 26.69 21.06
N PHE A 9 -37.53 26.99 19.78
CA PHE A 9 -37.95 26.05 18.76
C PHE A 9 -36.98 24.87 18.80
N LEU A 10 -37.43 23.73 19.35
CA LEU A 10 -36.90 22.41 19.02
C LEU A 10 -37.24 22.19 17.54
N LEU A 11 -36.36 22.66 16.66
CA LEU A 11 -36.34 22.24 15.28
C LEU A 11 -35.98 20.76 15.28
N ALA A 12 -37.00 19.93 15.07
CA ALA A 12 -36.86 18.60 14.55
C ALA A 12 -36.15 18.71 13.19
N ALA A 13 -34.83 18.58 13.19
CA ALA A 13 -34.10 18.18 12.01
C ALA A 13 -34.17 16.65 11.96
N CYS A 14 -35.24 16.14 11.34
CA CYS A 14 -35.11 14.99 10.44
C CYS A 14 -34.17 15.48 9.33
N GLY A 15 -32.86 15.47 9.59
CA GLY A 15 -31.85 15.72 8.57
C GLY A 15 -31.81 14.48 7.69
N ALA A 16 -31.89 14.68 6.38
CA ALA A 16 -31.71 13.63 5.40
C ALA A 16 -30.49 12.78 5.77
N GLU A 17 -30.63 11.45 5.73
CA GLU A 17 -29.47 10.60 5.56
C GLU A 17 -28.75 11.12 4.31
N GLU A 18 -27.60 11.76 4.49
CA GLU A 18 -26.67 12.00 3.40
C GLU A 18 -26.36 10.61 2.84
N GLU A 19 -26.79 10.37 1.60
CA GLU A 19 -26.38 9.19 0.87
C GLU A 19 -24.86 9.25 0.76
N ASN A 20 -24.15 8.41 1.52
CA ASN A 20 -22.71 8.32 1.42
C ASN A 20 -22.39 7.73 0.05
N THR A 21 -21.74 8.53 -0.80
CA THR A 21 -21.29 8.12 -2.14
C THR A 21 -19.77 8.14 -2.25
N GLU A 22 -19.07 8.35 -1.14
CA GLU A 22 -17.61 8.52 -1.09
C GLU A 22 -17.02 7.75 0.10
N ILE A 23 -15.87 7.12 -0.12
CA ILE A 23 -15.03 6.48 0.91
C ILE A 23 -13.61 6.98 0.71
N THR A 24 -12.95 7.40 1.79
CA THR A 24 -11.51 7.73 1.77
C THR A 24 -10.77 6.77 2.69
N GLY A 25 -9.58 6.36 2.28
CA GLY A 25 -8.72 5.44 3.05
C GLY A 25 -7.38 5.21 2.35
N GLN A 26 -6.68 4.15 2.75
CA GLN A 26 -5.40 3.75 2.18
C GLN A 26 -5.56 2.59 1.20
N ASN A 27 -5.01 2.72 -0.01
CA ASN A 27 -4.92 1.63 -0.97
C ASN A 27 -3.85 0.62 -0.53
N LEU A 28 -4.24 -0.63 -0.29
CA LEU A 28 -3.32 -1.72 0.08
C LEU A 28 -2.75 -2.49 -1.12
N GLY A 29 -3.14 -2.12 -2.34
CA GLY A 29 -2.85 -2.88 -3.54
C GLY A 29 -3.82 -4.04 -3.73
N THR A 30 -3.38 -5.06 -4.47
CA THR A 30 -4.15 -6.28 -4.70
C THR A 30 -3.76 -7.36 -3.69
N SER A 31 -4.69 -8.27 -3.41
CA SER A 31 -4.38 -9.47 -2.64
C SER A 31 -3.44 -10.40 -3.42
N GLU A 32 -2.78 -11.35 -2.73
CA GLU A 32 -1.93 -12.37 -3.39
C GLU A 32 -2.64 -13.17 -4.50
N ASN A 33 -3.98 -13.18 -4.52
CA ASN A 33 -4.79 -13.86 -5.53
C ASN A 33 -5.20 -12.97 -6.72
N GLY A 34 -4.68 -11.74 -6.79
CA GLY A 34 -5.04 -10.72 -7.77
C GLY A 34 -6.21 -9.84 -7.32
N THR A 35 -6.79 -9.12 -8.29
CA THR A 35 -7.95 -8.24 -8.12
C THR A 35 -9.08 -8.92 -7.34
N PRO A 36 -9.79 -8.18 -6.47
CA PRO A 36 -9.89 -6.70 -6.39
C PRO A 36 -8.80 -6.00 -5.55
N ILE A 37 -8.68 -4.68 -5.76
CA ILE A 37 -7.88 -3.78 -4.92
C ILE A 37 -8.55 -3.65 -3.55
N VAL A 38 -7.77 -3.44 -2.49
CA VAL A 38 -8.30 -3.27 -1.14
C VAL A 38 -8.12 -1.83 -0.67
N LEU A 39 -9.21 -1.22 -0.22
CA LEU A 39 -9.25 0.07 0.46
C LEU A 39 -9.37 -0.17 1.97
N PHE A 40 -8.36 0.21 2.75
CA PHE A 40 -8.40 0.23 4.21
C PHE A 40 -8.88 1.60 4.70
N VAL A 41 -9.88 1.65 5.58
CA VAL A 41 -10.38 2.92 6.15
C VAL A 41 -9.87 3.09 7.56
N GLU A 42 -10.24 2.17 8.46
CA GLU A 42 -9.76 2.16 9.84
C GLU A 42 -9.86 0.76 10.47
N ASP A 43 -9.06 0.51 11.51
CA ASP A 43 -9.25 -0.61 12.42
C ASP A 43 -9.26 -0.18 13.89
N ASN A 44 -9.65 -1.10 14.77
CA ASN A 44 -9.67 -0.85 16.20
C ASN A 44 -8.31 -1.00 16.91
N LEU A 45 -7.23 -1.30 16.19
CA LEU A 45 -5.88 -1.49 16.73
C LEU A 45 -5.06 -0.21 16.61
N ASN A 46 -5.06 0.40 15.44
CA ASN A 46 -4.24 1.53 15.03
C ASN A 46 -5.07 2.68 14.40
N GLY A 47 -6.39 2.53 14.24
CA GLY A 47 -7.23 3.56 13.63
C GLY A 47 -7.02 3.60 12.12
N GLU A 48 -6.81 4.79 11.57
CA GLU A 48 -6.58 5.01 10.13
C GLU A 48 -5.14 4.67 9.68
N GLU A 49 -4.25 4.31 10.62
CA GLU A 49 -2.85 3.99 10.32
C GLU A 49 -2.65 2.48 10.11
N LEU A 50 -1.93 2.10 9.05
CA LEU A 50 -1.45 0.73 8.85
C LEU A 50 -0.10 0.51 9.52
N THR A 51 0.02 -0.56 10.29
CA THR A 51 1.31 -1.00 10.84
C THR A 51 1.72 -2.30 10.17
N ALA A 52 2.87 -2.30 9.49
CA ALA A 52 3.46 -3.50 8.90
C ALA A 52 3.97 -4.50 9.96
N ASP A 53 4.12 -4.07 11.21
CA ASP A 53 4.57 -4.91 12.30
C ASP A 53 3.52 -5.96 12.66
N TYR A 54 3.99 -7.19 12.92
CA TYR A 54 3.22 -8.24 13.56
C TYR A 54 2.60 -7.69 14.85
N VAL A 55 1.30 -7.38 14.83
CA VAL A 55 0.61 -6.81 15.99
C VAL A 55 0.63 -7.87 17.08
N ARG A 56 1.56 -7.72 18.03
CA ARG A 56 1.82 -8.72 19.09
C ARG A 56 0.58 -9.06 19.92
N ASP A 57 -0.37 -8.14 19.96
CA ASP A 57 -1.63 -8.24 20.69
C ASP A 57 -2.83 -8.42 19.75
N PHE A 58 -2.62 -8.92 18.52
CA PHE A 58 -3.71 -9.26 17.61
C PHE A 58 -4.62 -10.30 18.25
N ASP A 59 -5.87 -9.91 18.52
CA ASP A 59 -6.93 -10.79 18.96
C ASP A 59 -8.01 -10.86 17.88
N SER A 60 -8.05 -11.99 17.16
CA SER A 60 -9.03 -12.26 16.11
C SER A 60 -10.50 -12.12 16.57
N GLU A 61 -10.78 -12.37 17.86
CA GLU A 61 -12.15 -12.29 18.40
C GLU A 61 -12.58 -10.83 18.63
N GLU A 62 -11.63 -9.94 18.90
CA GLU A 62 -11.88 -8.52 19.16
C GLU A 62 -11.55 -7.62 17.96
N TYR A 63 -10.93 -8.14 16.90
CA TYR A 63 -10.55 -7.35 15.74
C TYR A 63 -11.77 -6.86 14.93
N GLU A 64 -11.83 -5.55 14.74
CA GLU A 64 -12.84 -4.87 13.94
C GLU A 64 -12.13 -3.96 12.92
N VAL A 65 -12.52 -4.05 11.65
CA VAL A 65 -11.92 -3.27 10.56
C VAL A 65 -12.97 -2.80 9.58
N GLU A 66 -12.92 -1.53 9.20
CA GLU A 66 -13.60 -1.00 8.04
C GLU A 66 -12.62 -1.03 6.85
N ALA A 67 -12.89 -1.93 5.90
CA ALA A 67 -12.12 -2.06 4.68
C ALA A 67 -13.01 -2.66 3.58
N TYR A 68 -12.69 -2.34 2.33
CA TYR A 68 -13.51 -2.69 1.17
C TYR A 68 -12.66 -3.27 0.05
N GLN A 69 -13.24 -4.22 -0.68
CA GLN A 69 -12.78 -4.59 -2.01
C GLN A 69 -13.36 -3.61 -3.02
N VAL A 70 -12.49 -2.93 -3.77
CA VAL A 70 -12.89 -1.95 -4.78
C VAL A 70 -12.95 -2.63 -6.14
N ALA A 71 -14.17 -2.78 -6.67
CA ALA A 71 -14.41 -3.25 -8.02
C ALA A 71 -14.44 -2.05 -8.99
N TYR A 72 -13.66 -2.14 -10.06
CA TYR A 72 -13.56 -1.15 -11.12
C TYR A 72 -13.51 -1.86 -12.48
N ASP A 73 -13.85 -1.16 -13.55
CA ASP A 73 -13.81 -1.67 -14.91
C ASP A 73 -13.36 -0.59 -15.91
N GLU A 74 -13.57 -0.85 -17.20
CA GLU A 74 -13.16 0.05 -18.30
C GLU A 74 -13.90 1.40 -18.32
N ASP A 75 -15.04 1.50 -17.63
CA ASP A 75 -15.82 2.73 -17.51
C ASP A 75 -15.45 3.53 -16.25
N THR A 76 -14.68 2.95 -15.31
CA THR A 76 -14.24 3.63 -14.09
C THR A 76 -13.17 4.68 -14.40
N GLU A 77 -13.41 5.92 -13.98
CA GLU A 77 -12.43 7.00 -14.12
C GLU A 77 -11.36 6.90 -13.02
N ILE A 78 -10.08 6.89 -13.38
CA ILE A 78 -8.97 6.86 -12.41
C ILE A 78 -8.13 8.12 -12.57
N VAL A 79 -8.03 8.92 -11.51
CA VAL A 79 -7.34 10.22 -11.54
C VAL A 79 -6.41 10.42 -10.34
N TYR A 80 -5.51 11.39 -10.43
CA TYR A 80 -4.76 11.86 -9.27
C TYR A 80 -5.59 12.85 -8.41
N LEU A 81 -5.59 12.65 -7.09
CA LEU A 81 -6.34 13.44 -6.10
C LEU A 81 -6.11 14.96 -6.20
N GLU A 82 -4.86 15.38 -6.42
CA GLU A 82 -4.51 16.80 -6.41
C GLU A 82 -4.71 17.49 -7.77
N THR A 83 -4.49 16.77 -8.87
CA THR A 83 -4.42 17.37 -10.21
C THR A 83 -5.66 17.07 -11.06
N GLU A 84 -6.47 16.08 -10.69
CA GLU A 84 -7.55 15.51 -11.48
C GLU A 84 -7.10 14.98 -12.86
N GLU A 85 -5.79 14.82 -13.08
CA GLU A 85 -5.25 14.24 -14.32
C GLU A 85 -5.50 12.73 -14.33
N GLU A 86 -5.91 12.21 -15.49
CA GLU A 86 -6.19 10.80 -15.71
C GLU A 86 -4.91 9.96 -15.56
N VAL A 87 -5.04 8.83 -14.87
CA VAL A 87 -3.96 7.86 -14.68
C VAL A 87 -3.88 6.97 -15.92
N GLU A 88 -2.77 7.05 -16.66
CA GLU A 88 -2.60 6.28 -17.90
C GLU A 88 -2.51 4.76 -17.68
N ASN A 89 -1.97 4.32 -16.55
CA ASN A 89 -1.78 2.91 -16.23
C ASN A 89 -2.42 2.53 -14.88
N PRO A 90 -3.54 1.76 -14.87
CA PRO A 90 -4.23 1.37 -13.64
C PRO A 90 -3.43 0.38 -12.78
N VAL A 91 -2.33 -0.21 -13.29
CA VAL A 91 -1.41 -1.07 -12.50
C VAL A 91 -0.85 -0.33 -11.29
N ILE A 92 -0.82 1.01 -11.31
CA ILE A 92 -0.47 1.82 -10.14
C ILE A 92 -1.33 1.46 -8.92
N LEU A 93 -2.58 1.04 -9.12
CA LEU A 93 -3.49 0.67 -8.03
C LEU A 93 -3.12 -0.65 -7.38
N GLU A 94 -2.35 -1.51 -8.06
CA GLU A 94 -1.91 -2.81 -7.56
C GLU A 94 -0.60 -2.70 -6.75
N ALA A 95 0.03 -1.52 -6.74
CA ALA A 95 1.28 -1.29 -6.06
C ALA A 95 1.16 -1.54 -4.54
N PRO A 96 2.08 -2.30 -3.92
CA PRO A 96 2.07 -2.58 -2.49
C PRO A 96 2.65 -1.41 -1.68
N VAL A 97 2.29 -0.18 -2.05
CA VAL A 97 2.69 1.06 -1.40
C VAL A 97 1.40 1.74 -0.91
N PRO A 98 1.12 1.70 0.40
CA PRO A 98 -0.01 2.40 0.98
C PRO A 98 -0.02 3.87 0.57
N LYS A 99 -1.15 4.30 0.02
CA LYS A 99 -1.38 5.67 -0.44
C LYS A 99 -2.82 6.07 -0.21
N GLU A 100 -3.05 7.36 -0.04
CA GLU A 100 -4.42 7.84 0.06
C GLU A 100 -5.18 7.54 -1.23
N MET A 101 -6.38 7.00 -1.06
CA MET A 101 -7.31 6.67 -2.12
C MET A 101 -8.72 7.08 -1.69
N ARG A 102 -9.40 7.81 -2.58
CA ARG A 102 -10.81 8.12 -2.47
C ARG A 102 -11.57 7.38 -3.55
N VAL A 103 -12.65 6.71 -3.16
CA VAL A 103 -13.53 5.96 -4.05
C VAL A 103 -14.89 6.63 -4.05
N ILE A 104 -15.34 7.03 -5.23
CA ILE A 104 -16.66 7.58 -5.50
C ILE A 104 -17.48 6.47 -6.16
N MET A 105 -18.66 6.17 -5.60
CA MET A 105 -19.50 5.04 -6.03
C MET A 105 -20.72 5.52 -6.82
N ASP A 106 -21.15 4.69 -7.77
CA ASP A 106 -22.37 4.91 -8.57
C ASP A 106 -23.65 5.00 -7.71
N ASP A 107 -23.69 4.20 -6.63
CA ASP A 107 -24.82 4.04 -5.74
C ASP A 107 -24.42 4.39 -4.30
N ALA A 108 -25.37 4.93 -3.54
CA ALA A 108 -25.20 5.13 -2.11
C ALA A 108 -24.85 3.81 -1.41
N PHE A 109 -23.91 3.86 -0.46
CA PHE A 109 -23.53 2.70 0.34
C PHE A 109 -23.71 2.96 1.84
N GLU A 110 -23.75 1.87 2.60
CA GLU A 110 -23.72 1.90 4.07
C GLU A 110 -22.35 1.42 4.55
N PRO A 111 -21.62 2.22 5.35
CA PRO A 111 -20.36 1.80 5.96
C PRO A 111 -20.49 0.48 6.72
N GLN A 112 -19.54 -0.43 6.49
CA GLN A 112 -19.56 -1.77 7.05
C GLN A 112 -18.25 -2.12 7.75
N VAL A 113 -18.37 -2.36 9.06
CA VAL A 113 -17.28 -2.89 9.88
C VAL A 113 -17.28 -4.41 9.82
N SER A 114 -16.19 -4.98 9.31
CA SER A 114 -15.91 -6.42 9.35
C SER A 114 -15.44 -6.84 10.74
N ARG A 115 -15.97 -7.95 11.25
CA ARG A 115 -15.67 -8.48 12.60
C ARG A 115 -15.48 -9.99 12.57
N ASN A 116 -14.89 -10.55 13.63
CA ASN A 116 -14.60 -12.00 13.77
C ASN A 116 -13.75 -12.55 12.61
N ARG A 117 -12.71 -11.80 12.22
CA ARG A 117 -11.78 -12.22 11.18
C ARG A 117 -10.71 -13.11 11.80
N GLU A 118 -10.29 -14.16 11.10
CA GLU A 118 -9.24 -15.07 11.61
C GLU A 118 -7.85 -14.43 11.58
N ASN A 119 -7.59 -13.53 10.64
CA ASN A 119 -6.29 -12.90 10.43
C ASN A 119 -6.40 -11.38 10.30
N TYR A 120 -5.25 -10.70 10.42
CA TYR A 120 -5.13 -9.26 10.21
C TYR A 120 -5.37 -8.87 8.74
N ILE A 121 -5.76 -7.62 8.48
CA ILE A 121 -6.15 -7.16 7.13
C ILE A 121 -5.03 -7.31 6.09
N LEU A 122 -3.77 -7.16 6.51
CA LEU A 122 -2.61 -7.32 5.63
C LEU A 122 -2.30 -8.80 5.32
N GLU A 123 -2.78 -9.74 6.14
CA GLU A 123 -2.58 -11.18 5.93
C GLU A 123 -3.72 -11.83 5.15
N ASP A 124 -4.94 -11.33 5.34
CA ASP A 124 -6.13 -11.84 4.66
C ASP A 124 -7.10 -10.69 4.39
N SER A 125 -7.33 -10.42 3.11
CA SER A 125 -8.32 -9.45 2.63
C SER A 125 -9.56 -10.11 2.02
N SER A 126 -9.75 -11.41 2.26
CA SER A 126 -10.94 -12.13 1.84
C SER A 126 -12.18 -11.68 2.62
N LEU A 127 -13.35 -11.91 2.01
CA LEU A 127 -14.67 -11.67 2.60
C LEU A 127 -14.96 -10.23 3.04
N LEU A 128 -14.19 -9.26 2.54
CA LEU A 128 -14.51 -7.84 2.70
C LEU A 128 -15.74 -7.48 1.86
N PRO A 129 -16.54 -6.49 2.30
CA PRO A 129 -17.60 -5.93 1.47
C PRO A 129 -17.01 -5.37 0.17
N VAL A 130 -17.75 -5.56 -0.92
CA VAL A 130 -17.36 -5.07 -2.25
C VAL A 130 -18.11 -3.77 -2.55
N VAL A 131 -17.37 -2.73 -2.95
CA VAL A 131 -17.92 -1.49 -3.47
C VAL A 131 -17.54 -1.35 -4.95
N ARG A 132 -18.41 -0.73 -5.75
CA ARG A 132 -18.17 -0.49 -7.17
C ARG A 132 -17.85 0.98 -7.38
N ALA A 133 -16.70 1.26 -7.99
CA ALA A 133 -16.24 2.61 -8.22
C ALA A 133 -16.77 3.17 -9.55
N GLU A 134 -17.35 4.36 -9.49
CA GLU A 134 -17.54 5.25 -10.64
C GLU A 134 -16.22 5.97 -10.94
N ARG A 135 -15.56 6.47 -9.89
CA ARG A 135 -14.29 7.18 -9.95
C ARG A 135 -13.39 6.81 -8.78
N ILE A 136 -12.11 6.63 -9.07
CA ILE A 136 -11.05 6.41 -8.09
C ILE A 136 -10.09 7.58 -8.17
N GLU A 137 -9.86 8.24 -7.04
CA GLU A 137 -8.87 9.29 -6.91
C GLU A 137 -7.72 8.77 -6.05
N ILE A 138 -6.48 8.87 -6.53
CA ILE A 138 -5.30 8.39 -5.81
C ILE A 138 -4.25 9.47 -5.62
N GLU A 139 -3.47 9.36 -4.56
CA GLU A 139 -2.29 10.20 -4.38
C GLU A 139 -1.24 9.92 -5.48
N TYR A 140 -0.57 10.97 -5.92
CA TYR A 140 0.54 10.84 -6.86
C TYR A 140 1.73 10.19 -6.17
N THR A 141 2.29 9.14 -6.79
CA THR A 141 3.48 8.46 -6.28
C THR A 141 4.68 8.72 -7.18
N ASN A 142 5.85 8.80 -6.55
CA ASN A 142 7.12 8.84 -7.25
C ASN A 142 8.15 7.95 -6.53
N LEU A 143 9.36 7.91 -7.08
CA LEU A 143 10.45 7.12 -6.50
C LEU A 143 10.81 7.55 -5.05
N GLU A 144 10.68 8.83 -4.70
CA GLU A 144 10.89 9.32 -3.33
C GLU A 144 9.82 8.79 -2.37
N THR A 145 8.55 8.71 -2.80
CA THR A 145 7.46 8.06 -2.04
C THR A 145 7.80 6.59 -1.75
N ILE A 146 8.33 5.88 -2.74
CA ILE A 146 8.73 4.46 -2.60
C ILE A 146 9.90 4.32 -1.62
N HIS A 147 10.91 5.20 -1.71
CA HIS A 147 12.04 5.20 -0.79
C HIS A 147 11.56 5.42 0.65
N SER A 148 10.70 6.41 0.86
CA SER A 148 10.15 6.76 2.17
C SER A 148 9.35 5.59 2.76
N TYR A 149 8.48 4.97 1.95
CA TYR A 149 7.74 3.78 2.37
C TYR A 149 8.66 2.62 2.78
N ILE A 150 9.71 2.35 2.01
CA ILE A 150 10.65 1.27 2.36
C ILE A 150 11.39 1.60 3.67
N GLU A 151 11.85 2.82 3.85
CA GLU A 151 12.57 3.22 5.07
C GLU A 151 11.69 3.19 6.32
N GLU A 152 10.43 3.63 6.21
CA GLU A 152 9.54 3.79 7.36
C GLU A 152 8.74 2.53 7.70
N ALA A 153 8.30 1.76 6.71
CA ALA A 153 7.40 0.62 6.91
C ALA A 153 8.04 -0.75 6.70
N VAL A 154 8.99 -0.87 5.75
CA VAL A 154 9.55 -2.18 5.36
C VAL A 154 10.85 -2.49 6.11
N LEU A 155 11.81 -1.55 6.09
CA LEU A 155 13.14 -1.69 6.65
C LEU A 155 13.17 -2.07 8.13
N PRO A 156 12.27 -1.57 9.02
CA PRO A 156 12.27 -1.95 10.44
C PRO A 156 12.14 -3.47 10.70
N SER A 157 11.61 -4.23 9.73
CA SER A 157 11.51 -5.70 9.80
C SER A 157 12.83 -6.42 9.52
N TYR A 158 13.88 -5.72 9.07
CA TYR A 158 15.14 -6.29 8.59
C TYR A 158 16.34 -5.56 9.22
N ASP A 159 16.96 -6.17 10.23
CA ASP A 159 18.08 -5.58 10.97
C ASP A 159 19.39 -5.49 10.16
N GLY A 160 19.52 -6.25 9.06
CA GLY A 160 20.64 -6.14 8.14
C GLY A 160 20.42 -5.08 7.05
N GLY A 161 19.24 -5.10 6.43
CA GLY A 161 18.84 -4.15 5.40
C GLY A 161 17.82 -4.69 4.41
N PHE A 162 17.43 -3.85 3.46
CA PHE A 162 16.49 -4.20 2.40
C PHE A 162 17.06 -3.83 1.04
N VAL A 163 16.74 -4.60 0.00
CA VAL A 163 17.13 -4.31 -1.39
C VAL A 163 15.88 -4.27 -2.26
N LEU A 164 15.67 -3.14 -2.96
CA LEU A 164 14.66 -3.03 -4.01
C LEU A 164 15.33 -3.15 -5.38
N ALA A 165 14.92 -4.14 -6.17
CA ALA A 165 15.32 -4.31 -7.55
C ALA A 165 14.25 -3.73 -8.50
N LEU A 166 14.66 -2.80 -9.35
CA LEU A 166 13.85 -2.29 -10.47
C LEU A 166 14.50 -2.82 -11.75
N LEU A 167 13.79 -3.70 -12.45
CA LEU A 167 14.33 -4.44 -13.59
C LEU A 167 13.41 -4.28 -14.80
N GLU A 168 14.00 -4.18 -15.99
CA GLU A 168 13.26 -4.10 -17.24
C GLU A 168 12.65 -5.47 -17.58
N ASP A 169 11.36 -5.51 -17.95
CA ASP A 169 10.66 -6.76 -18.24
C ASP A 169 11.32 -7.47 -19.44
N ASP A 170 11.32 -8.80 -19.40
CA ASP A 170 11.99 -9.68 -20.38
C ASP A 170 13.52 -9.46 -20.53
N SER A 171 14.14 -8.59 -19.72
CA SER A 171 15.60 -8.48 -19.64
C SER A 171 16.23 -9.75 -19.07
N LYS A 172 17.50 -9.98 -19.39
CA LYS A 172 18.24 -11.12 -18.83
C LYS A 172 18.27 -11.02 -17.30
N GLU A 173 18.45 -9.82 -16.79
CA GLU A 173 18.52 -9.49 -15.36
C GLU A 173 17.19 -9.78 -14.66
N ALA A 174 16.05 -9.35 -15.22
CA ALA A 174 14.73 -9.66 -14.68
C ALA A 174 14.45 -11.17 -14.66
N MET A 175 14.77 -11.88 -15.75
CA MET A 175 14.63 -13.33 -15.81
C MET A 175 15.52 -14.06 -14.80
N GLU A 176 16.78 -13.61 -14.67
CA GLU A 176 17.73 -14.18 -13.72
C GLU A 176 17.27 -13.93 -12.28
N PHE A 177 16.80 -12.73 -11.96
CA PHE A 177 16.22 -12.38 -10.68
C PHE A 177 15.01 -13.25 -10.34
N ALA A 178 14.04 -13.38 -11.25
CA ALA A 178 12.85 -14.20 -11.03
C ALA A 178 13.19 -15.68 -10.78
N ILE A 179 14.22 -16.22 -11.44
CA ILE A 179 14.66 -17.62 -11.27
C ILE A 179 15.50 -17.80 -10.00
N GLN A 180 16.33 -16.82 -9.65
CA GLN A 180 17.34 -16.94 -8.59
C GLN A 180 16.96 -16.22 -7.30
N ASN A 181 15.76 -15.64 -7.18
CA ASN A 181 15.40 -14.79 -6.04
C ASN A 181 15.67 -15.47 -4.69
N SER A 182 15.24 -16.73 -4.53
CA SER A 182 15.50 -17.51 -3.30
C SER A 182 17.01 -17.70 -3.05
N THR A 183 17.80 -17.97 -4.09
CA THR A 183 19.28 -18.05 -3.98
C THR A 183 19.88 -16.71 -3.57
N PHE A 184 19.35 -15.58 -4.06
CA PHE A 184 19.81 -14.25 -3.69
C PHE A 184 19.50 -13.92 -2.24
N HIS A 185 18.28 -14.21 -1.76
CA HIS A 185 17.95 -14.11 -0.33
C HIS A 185 18.86 -14.97 0.54
N GLU A 186 19.15 -16.21 0.15
CA GLU A 186 20.05 -17.10 0.92
C GLU A 186 21.48 -16.54 0.99
N LYS A 187 21.98 -15.95 -0.11
CA LYS A 187 23.31 -15.32 -0.15
C LYS A 187 23.40 -14.09 0.73
N LEU A 188 22.36 -13.25 0.75
CA LEU A 188 22.32 -12.08 1.63
C LEU A 188 22.28 -12.48 3.11
N ASN A 189 21.70 -13.64 3.42
CA ASN A 189 21.49 -14.14 4.78
C ASN A 189 22.39 -15.33 5.13
N GLU A 190 23.63 -15.35 4.65
CA GLU A 190 24.52 -16.50 4.86
C GLU A 190 24.61 -16.85 6.36
N PRO A 191 24.32 -18.11 6.75
CA PRO A 191 24.26 -18.50 8.16
C PRO A 191 25.57 -18.24 8.90
N GLY A 192 25.49 -17.47 9.99
CA GLY A 192 26.63 -17.13 10.84
C GLY A 192 27.39 -15.88 10.41
N SER A 193 26.87 -15.12 9.44
CA SER A 193 27.29 -13.74 9.22
C SER A 193 26.76 -12.83 10.34
N ASP A 194 27.56 -11.85 10.78
CA ASP A 194 27.15 -10.84 11.77
C ASP A 194 26.37 -9.68 11.11
N ARG A 195 25.83 -9.89 9.91
CA ARG A 195 25.28 -8.83 9.03
C ARG A 195 23.79 -8.56 9.21
N GLY A 196 23.14 -9.25 10.15
CA GLY A 196 21.68 -9.18 10.35
C GLY A 196 20.90 -9.91 9.24
N ASN A 197 19.58 -9.86 9.34
CA ASN A 197 18.64 -10.37 8.36
C ASN A 197 18.40 -9.34 7.25
N TRP A 198 18.52 -9.78 6.01
CA TRP A 198 18.34 -9.01 4.79
C TRP A 198 17.15 -9.51 3.99
N SER A 199 16.49 -8.62 3.26
CA SER A 199 15.49 -9.00 2.26
C SER A 199 15.74 -8.30 0.93
N ILE A 200 15.31 -8.92 -0.15
CA ILE A 200 15.41 -8.41 -1.51
C ILE A 200 14.09 -8.66 -2.23
N ASN A 201 13.46 -7.61 -2.75
CA ASN A 201 12.25 -7.71 -3.54
C ASN A 201 12.42 -6.96 -4.86
N GLY A 202 11.69 -7.41 -5.88
CA GLY A 202 11.67 -6.77 -7.18
C GLY A 202 10.30 -6.21 -7.51
N TYR A 203 10.27 -5.05 -8.17
CA TYR A 203 9.10 -4.57 -8.89
C TYR A 203 9.28 -4.86 -10.38
N SER A 204 8.20 -5.25 -11.06
CA SER A 204 8.20 -5.40 -12.52
C SER A 204 8.42 -4.03 -13.18
N HIS A 205 8.79 -4.04 -14.47
CA HIS A 205 8.94 -2.80 -15.23
C HIS A 205 7.62 -2.04 -15.30
N GLU A 206 6.53 -2.73 -15.63
CA GLU A 206 5.19 -2.13 -15.69
C GLU A 206 4.78 -1.49 -14.35
N MET A 207 5.02 -2.18 -13.23
CA MET A 207 4.74 -1.63 -11.90
C MET A 207 5.62 -0.39 -11.66
N THR A 208 6.91 -0.48 -11.95
CA THR A 208 7.87 0.60 -11.75
C THR A 208 7.50 1.84 -12.57
N GLU A 209 7.16 1.68 -13.84
CA GLU A 209 6.69 2.80 -14.69
C GLU A 209 5.42 3.44 -14.13
N ALA A 210 4.51 2.63 -13.57
CA ALA A 210 3.28 3.14 -12.99
C ALA A 210 3.51 3.97 -11.71
N ILE A 211 4.46 3.59 -10.86
CA ILE A 211 4.65 4.22 -9.53
C ILE A 211 5.82 5.21 -9.42
N ALA A 212 6.81 5.12 -10.30
CA ALA A 212 8.03 5.93 -10.17
C ALA A 212 7.82 7.41 -10.54
N GLY A 213 6.80 7.71 -11.35
CA GLY A 213 6.46 9.06 -11.79
C GLY A 213 7.46 9.73 -12.75
N ASP A 214 8.71 9.24 -12.77
CA ASP A 214 9.86 9.73 -13.52
C ASP A 214 10.58 8.60 -14.27
N GLU A 215 11.50 8.95 -15.18
CA GLU A 215 12.35 7.99 -15.90
C GLU A 215 13.28 7.21 -14.95
N VAL A 216 13.13 5.88 -14.93
CA VAL A 216 13.98 4.97 -14.16
C VAL A 216 15.09 4.38 -15.03
N ILE A 217 16.30 4.34 -14.49
CA ILE A 217 17.46 3.74 -15.17
C ILE A 217 17.58 2.26 -14.79
N TYR A 218 17.29 1.38 -15.74
CA TYR A 218 17.39 -0.07 -15.55
C TYR A 218 18.77 -0.64 -15.97
N PRO A 219 19.23 -1.73 -15.32
CA PRO A 219 18.75 -2.24 -14.02
C PRO A 219 19.13 -1.28 -12.87
N SER A 220 18.30 -1.21 -11.84
CA SER A 220 18.60 -0.44 -10.62
C SER A 220 18.36 -1.29 -9.39
N TYR A 221 19.34 -1.35 -8.49
CA TYR A 221 19.18 -1.95 -7.17
C TYR A 221 19.40 -0.86 -6.13
N PHE A 222 18.40 -0.62 -5.28
CA PHE A 222 18.50 0.31 -4.15
C PHE A 222 18.69 -0.48 -2.87
N ILE A 223 19.78 -0.18 -2.16
CA ILE A 223 20.15 -0.81 -0.90
C ILE A 223 19.80 0.14 0.25
N TYR A 224 18.96 -0.32 1.16
CA TYR A 224 18.46 0.42 2.31
C TYR A 224 19.03 -0.15 3.60
N GLN A 225 19.49 0.71 4.50
CA GLN A 225 20.02 0.35 5.81
C GLN A 225 19.68 1.43 6.84
N GLU A 226 19.47 1.02 8.09
CA GLU A 226 19.09 1.94 9.16
C GLU A 226 20.09 3.10 9.29
N GLY A 227 19.57 4.34 9.23
CA GLY A 227 20.36 5.55 9.37
C GLY A 227 21.27 5.89 8.18
N ARG A 228 21.11 5.22 7.02
CA ARG A 228 21.83 5.53 5.77
C ARG A 228 20.85 5.90 4.67
N GLN A 229 21.29 6.77 3.76
CA GLN A 229 20.54 7.07 2.56
C GLN A 229 20.56 5.88 1.60
N PRO A 230 19.52 5.68 0.76
CA PRO A 230 19.47 4.58 -0.19
C PRO A 230 20.68 4.62 -1.14
N HIS A 231 21.37 3.49 -1.27
CA HIS A 231 22.52 3.36 -2.16
C HIS A 231 22.11 2.63 -3.44
N ARG A 232 22.20 3.32 -4.59
CA ARG A 232 21.93 2.74 -5.91
C ARG A 232 23.17 2.03 -6.48
N VAL A 233 22.99 0.80 -6.93
CA VAL A 233 23.95 0.03 -7.73
C VAL A 233 23.27 -0.57 -8.97
N GLU A 234 24.05 -1.07 -9.93
CA GLU A 234 23.53 -1.49 -11.25
C GLU A 234 23.58 -3.02 -11.45
N SER A 235 24.04 -3.78 -10.47
CA SER A 235 24.07 -5.23 -10.54
C SER A 235 23.88 -5.90 -9.18
N ILE A 236 23.37 -7.13 -9.21
CA ILE A 236 23.23 -7.94 -7.99
C ILE A 236 24.60 -8.29 -7.40
N GLU A 237 25.65 -8.41 -8.23
CA GLU A 237 27.02 -8.59 -7.75
C GLU A 237 27.51 -7.39 -6.96
N GLU A 238 27.17 -6.16 -7.38
CA GLU A 238 27.49 -4.95 -6.61
C GLU A 238 26.72 -4.90 -5.29
N VAL A 239 25.47 -5.39 -5.25
CA VAL A 239 24.73 -5.56 -3.99
C VAL A 239 25.48 -6.50 -3.05
N PHE A 240 25.89 -7.68 -3.53
CA PHE A 240 26.63 -8.64 -2.71
C PHE A 240 27.96 -8.07 -2.22
N ASN A 241 28.73 -7.40 -3.08
CA ASN A 241 29.98 -6.76 -2.68
C ASN A 241 29.74 -5.67 -1.62
N TYR A 242 28.68 -4.86 -1.77
CA TYR A 242 28.33 -3.84 -0.79
C TYR A 242 28.01 -4.46 0.57
N VAL A 243 27.19 -5.51 0.60
CA VAL A 243 26.82 -6.23 1.83
C VAL A 243 28.03 -6.94 2.43
N ASP A 244 28.96 -7.41 1.60
CA ASP A 244 30.17 -8.09 2.04
C ASP A 244 31.16 -7.18 2.78
N ASP A 245 31.19 -5.91 2.42
CA ASP A 245 32.10 -4.88 2.93
C ASP A 245 31.61 -4.18 4.22
N LEU A 246 30.42 -4.53 4.73
CA LEU A 246 29.85 -4.02 5.99
C LEU A 246 30.50 -4.64 7.23
#